data_AF-A0A3N5WLN7-F1
#
_entry.id   AF-A0A3N5WLN7-F1
#
_cell.length_a   1.000
_cell.length_b   1.000
_cell.length_c   1.000
_cell.angle_alpha   90.00
_cell.angle_beta   90.00
_cell.angle_gamma   90.00
#
_symmetry.space_group_name_H-M   'P 1'
#
loop_
_entity.id
_entity.type
_entity.pdbx_description
1 polymer ?
#
loop_
_entity_poly.entity_id
_entity_poly.type
_entity_poly.pdbx_seq_one_letter_code
_entity_poly.pdbx_strand_id
1 'polypeptide(L)'
;MLSSRSVQQGLRLACAAALLTLGACATVPHPRSGHLQSADATVRECAQWFEDVAAAVAAAGVRDREAAPVSGFPYLRSTRFLAAFGPAATLDDRLRRSWMELMRAADQRAREAELRNLDAGNAQPEVAQ
;
A
#
# COMPACT_ATOMS: atom_id res chain seq x y z
N MET A 1 -31.81 -46.89 1.31
CA MET A 1 -32.11 -45.58 0.69
C MET A 1 -31.64 -44.48 1.62
N LEU A 2 -30.34 -44.16 1.62
CA LEU A 2 -29.88 -42.96 2.30
C LEU A 2 -30.50 -41.76 1.57
N SER A 3 -31.23 -40.95 2.32
CA SER A 3 -32.08 -39.88 1.81
C SER A 3 -31.25 -38.91 0.97
N SER A 4 -31.66 -38.67 -0.29
CA SER A 4 -31.08 -37.67 -1.19
C SER A 4 -30.89 -36.29 -0.50
N ARG A 5 -31.73 -36.01 0.51
CA ARG A 5 -31.63 -34.82 1.38
C ARG A 5 -30.35 -34.78 2.22
N SER A 6 -29.89 -35.91 2.74
CA SER A 6 -28.65 -36.02 3.52
C SER A 6 -27.42 -35.76 2.64
N VAL A 7 -27.46 -36.21 1.38
CA VAL A 7 -26.39 -35.96 0.39
C VAL A 7 -26.37 -34.47 -0.02
N GLN A 8 -27.53 -33.85 -0.26
CA GLN A 8 -27.61 -32.42 -0.57
C GLN A 8 -27.18 -31.54 0.61
N GLN A 9 -27.52 -31.91 1.86
CA GLN A 9 -27.07 -31.18 3.05
C GLN A 9 -25.56 -31.26 3.23
N GLY A 10 -24.95 -32.43 3.05
CA GLY A 10 -23.50 -32.60 3.09
C GLY A 10 -22.78 -31.74 2.05
N LEU A 11 -23.29 -31.70 0.81
CA LEU A 11 -22.71 -30.89 -0.26
C LEU A 11 -22.79 -29.38 0.03
N ARG A 12 -23.92 -28.90 0.55
CA ARG A 12 -24.09 -27.48 0.92
C ARG A 12 -23.14 -27.05 2.04
N LEU A 13 -22.99 -27.88 3.06
CA LEU A 13 -22.06 -27.60 4.17
C LEU A 13 -20.61 -27.61 3.70
N ALA A 14 -20.22 -28.55 2.84
CA ALA A 14 -18.89 -28.60 2.25
C ALA A 14 -18.59 -27.36 1.39
N CYS A 15 -19.53 -26.92 0.54
CA CYS A 15 -19.38 -25.70 -0.25
C CYS A 15 -19.29 -24.45 0.64
N ALA A 16 -20.11 -24.33 1.69
CA ALA A 16 -20.04 -23.20 2.62
C ALA A 16 -18.71 -23.15 3.37
N ALA A 17 -18.20 -24.30 3.83
CA ALA A 17 -16.89 -24.39 4.46
C ALA A 17 -15.76 -24.01 3.50
N ALA A 18 -15.80 -24.50 2.26
CA ALA A 18 -14.81 -24.15 1.22
C ALA A 18 -14.80 -22.64 0.93
N LEU A 19 -15.98 -22.01 0.80
CA LEU A 19 -16.10 -20.56 0.59
C LEU A 19 -15.54 -19.75 1.77
N LEU A 20 -15.76 -20.20 3.01
CA LEU A 20 -15.21 -19.54 4.21
C LEU A 20 -13.67 -19.63 4.26
N THR A 21 -13.09 -20.77 3.90
CA THR A 21 -11.62 -20.94 3.89
C THR A 21 -10.92 -20.12 2.81
N LEU A 22 -11.57 -19.88 1.67
CA LEU A 22 -10.99 -19.12 0.55
C LEU A 22 -10.95 -17.61 0.81
N GLY A 23 -11.78 -17.08 1.72
CA GLY A 23 -11.79 -15.64 2.07
C GLY A 23 -10.71 -15.20 3.05
N ALA A 24 -10.08 -16.14 3.77
CA ALA A 24 -9.21 -15.83 4.91
C ALA A 24 -7.85 -15.23 4.52
N CYS A 25 -7.32 -15.52 3.33
CA CYS A 25 -6.03 -15.00 2.88
C CYS A 25 -6.07 -13.53 2.41
N ALA A 26 -7.26 -12.95 2.21
CA ALA A 26 -7.42 -11.57 1.75
C ALA A 26 -7.63 -10.56 2.90
N THR A 27 -7.77 -11.04 4.14
CA THR A 27 -8.26 -10.21 5.25
C THR A 27 -7.16 -9.62 6.14
N VAL A 28 -5.87 -9.77 5.80
CA VAL A 28 -4.79 -9.15 6.58
C VAL A 28 -4.86 -7.63 6.38
N PRO A 29 -5.25 -6.85 7.42
CA PRO A 29 -5.34 -5.40 7.29
C PRO A 29 -3.94 -4.85 7.10
N HIS A 30 -3.78 -3.96 6.12
CA HIS A 30 -2.51 -3.29 5.92
C HIS A 30 -2.29 -2.27 7.05
N PRO A 31 -1.05 -1.97 7.48
CA PRO A 31 -0.79 -1.03 8.57
C PRO A 31 -1.49 0.32 8.37
N ARG A 32 -1.56 0.79 7.12
CA ARG A 32 -2.29 2.01 6.73
C ARG A 32 -3.74 2.05 7.23
N SER A 33 -4.53 0.98 7.08
CA SER A 33 -5.94 1.00 7.52
C SER A 33 -6.04 1.09 9.04
N GLY A 34 -5.12 0.46 9.76
CA GLY A 34 -4.99 0.60 11.21
C GLY A 34 -4.62 2.03 11.62
N HIS A 35 -3.71 2.68 10.91
CA HIS A 35 -3.29 4.05 11.22
C HIS A 35 -4.40 5.07 10.98
N LEU A 36 -5.18 4.93 9.90
CA LEU A 36 -6.35 5.79 9.63
C LEU A 36 -7.43 5.68 10.72
N GLN A 37 -7.54 4.52 11.37
CA GLN A 37 -8.51 4.24 12.44
C GLN A 37 -7.90 4.34 13.85
N SER A 38 -6.64 4.77 13.96
CA SER A 38 -5.92 4.82 15.24
C SER A 38 -6.67 5.67 16.25
N ALA A 39 -6.61 5.35 17.55
CA ALA A 39 -7.13 6.25 18.60
C ALA A 39 -6.22 7.47 18.82
N ASP A 40 -4.95 7.37 18.43
CA ASP A 40 -3.98 8.47 18.46
C ASP A 40 -4.24 9.45 17.29
N ALA A 41 -4.50 10.71 17.60
CA ALA A 41 -4.79 11.76 16.63
C ALA A 41 -3.60 12.03 15.69
N THR A 42 -2.38 12.06 16.24
CA THR A 42 -1.16 12.29 15.46
C THR A 42 -0.98 11.21 14.41
N VAL A 43 -1.17 9.95 14.80
CA VAL A 43 -1.05 8.80 13.88
C VAL A 43 -2.11 8.88 12.77
N ARG A 44 -3.36 9.22 13.12
CA ARG A 44 -4.43 9.40 12.12
C ARG A 44 -4.13 10.52 11.15
N GLU A 45 -3.69 11.67 11.65
CA GLU A 45 -3.36 12.86 10.83
C GLU A 45 -2.21 12.57 9.87
N CYS A 46 -1.14 11.91 10.35
CA CYS A 46 -0.05 11.48 9.47
C CYS A 46 -0.55 10.52 8.37
N ALA A 47 -1.42 9.56 8.71
CA ALA A 47 -1.97 8.63 7.73
C ALA A 47 -2.85 9.33 6.69
N GLN A 48 -3.69 10.28 7.12
CA GLN A 48 -4.53 11.09 6.23
C GLN A 48 -3.67 11.96 5.30
N TRP A 49 -2.62 12.59 5.83
CA TRP A 49 -1.69 13.37 5.02
C TRP A 49 -1.08 12.57 3.86
N PHE A 50 -0.70 11.31 4.09
CA PHE A 50 -0.20 10.45 3.02
C PHE A 50 -1.25 10.19 1.92
N GLU A 51 -2.52 10.03 2.27
CA GLU A 51 -3.61 9.85 1.29
C GLU A 51 -3.85 11.14 0.50
N ASP A 52 -3.89 12.29 1.17
CA ASP A 52 -4.15 13.58 0.54
C ASP A 52 -3.04 13.94 -0.46
N VAL A 53 -1.77 13.77 -0.06
CA VAL A 53 -0.63 13.99 -0.96
C VAL A 53 -0.65 12.98 -2.11
N ALA A 54 -0.96 11.71 -1.85
CA ALA A 54 -1.06 10.72 -2.91
C ALA A 54 -2.13 11.09 -3.95
N ALA A 55 -3.30 11.55 -3.51
CA ALA A 55 -4.38 12.00 -4.38
C ALA A 55 -3.99 13.24 -5.19
N ALA A 56 -3.40 14.26 -4.54
CA ALA A 56 -2.93 15.48 -5.21
C ALA A 56 -1.90 15.17 -6.30
N VAL A 57 -0.89 14.35 -5.99
CA VAL A 57 0.13 13.97 -6.98
C VAL A 57 -0.47 13.18 -8.15
N ALA A 58 -1.46 12.33 -7.87
CA ALA A 58 -2.14 11.58 -8.93
C ALA A 58 -2.94 12.50 -9.84
N ALA A 59 -3.70 13.44 -9.27
CA ALA A 59 -4.49 14.42 -10.00
C ALA A 59 -3.62 15.33 -10.89
N ALA A 60 -2.46 15.76 -10.38
CA ALA A 60 -1.52 16.59 -11.12
C ALA A 60 -0.64 15.80 -12.13
N GLY A 61 -0.66 14.46 -12.07
CA GLY A 61 0.18 13.61 -12.93
C GLY A 61 1.69 13.72 -12.66
N VAL A 62 2.10 14.23 -11.49
CA VAL A 62 3.51 14.51 -11.15
C VAL A 62 4.21 13.39 -10.38
N ARG A 63 3.63 12.18 -10.43
CA ARG A 63 4.13 10.96 -9.77
C ARG A 63 5.56 10.63 -10.19
N ASP A 64 6.42 10.34 -9.21
CA ASP A 64 7.74 9.76 -9.48
C ASP A 64 7.60 8.36 -10.08
N ARG A 65 8.25 8.12 -11.22
CA ARG A 65 8.16 6.84 -11.95
C ARG A 65 9.33 5.90 -11.69
N GLU A 66 10.34 6.33 -10.95
CA GLU A 66 11.51 5.52 -10.62
C GLU A 66 11.24 4.66 -9.36
N ALA A 67 10.65 5.27 -8.33
CA ALA A 67 10.37 4.67 -7.04
C ALA A 67 8.88 4.38 -6.89
N ALA A 68 8.50 3.10 -6.98
CA ALA A 68 7.12 2.66 -6.87
C ALA A 68 6.67 2.54 -5.40
N PRO A 69 5.45 2.98 -5.04
CA PRO A 69 4.91 2.84 -3.69
C PRO A 69 4.69 1.37 -3.30
N VAL A 70 5.02 1.04 -2.06
CA VAL A 70 4.73 -0.28 -1.48
C VAL A 70 3.29 -0.27 -0.92
N SER A 71 2.47 -1.21 -1.39
CA SER A 71 1.08 -1.33 -0.93
C SER A 71 1.00 -1.44 0.59
N GLY A 72 0.20 -0.57 1.21
CA GLY A 72 0.01 -0.56 2.67
C GLY A 72 1.09 0.13 3.50
N PHE A 73 2.21 0.52 2.88
CA PHE A 73 3.34 1.19 3.52
C PHE A 73 3.65 2.48 2.76
N PRO A 74 2.85 3.54 2.93
CA PRO A 74 2.97 4.76 2.13
C PRO A 74 4.30 5.51 2.29
N TYR A 75 5.05 5.22 3.36
CA TYR A 75 6.39 5.72 3.68
C TYR A 75 7.53 4.83 3.14
N LEU A 76 7.21 3.82 2.32
CA LEU A 76 8.18 2.95 1.65
C LEU A 76 7.95 2.99 0.15
N ARG A 77 9.03 3.22 -0.60
CA ARG A 77 9.07 3.03 -2.05
C ARG A 77 10.23 2.15 -2.47
N SER A 78 10.05 1.43 -3.57
CA SER A 78 11.06 0.55 -4.14
C SER A 78 11.41 0.97 -5.55
N THR A 79 12.71 1.16 -5.81
CA THR A 79 13.23 1.27 -7.16
C THR A 79 13.47 -0.11 -7.75
N ARG A 80 13.71 -0.21 -9.06
CA ARG A 80 14.08 -1.48 -9.71
C ARG A 80 15.30 -2.14 -9.06
N PHE A 81 16.28 -1.34 -8.65
CA PHE A 81 17.46 -1.82 -7.94
C PHE A 81 17.09 -2.39 -6.57
N LEU A 82 16.31 -1.67 -5.76
CA LEU A 82 15.92 -2.14 -4.43
C LEU A 82 15.02 -3.38 -4.50
N ALA A 83 14.15 -3.49 -5.52
CA ALA A 83 13.33 -4.66 -5.72
C ALA A 83 14.15 -5.95 -5.93
N ALA A 84 15.33 -5.86 -6.57
CA ALA A 84 16.21 -7.01 -6.79
C ALA A 84 16.78 -7.61 -5.49
N PHE A 85 16.88 -6.81 -4.41
CA PHE A 85 17.37 -7.29 -3.11
C PHE A 85 16.29 -7.88 -2.21
N GLY A 86 15.01 -7.77 -2.58
CA GLY A 86 13.88 -8.28 -1.79
C GLY A 86 14.05 -9.74 -1.34
N PRO A 87 14.37 -10.69 -2.24
CA PRO A 87 14.59 -12.08 -1.85
C PRO A 87 15.73 -12.25 -0.83
N ALA A 88 16.89 -11.62 -1.05
CA ALA A 88 18.02 -11.70 -0.13
C ALA A 88 17.70 -11.05 1.24
N ALA A 89 16.98 -9.94 1.23
CA ALA A 89 16.52 -9.25 2.44
C ALA A 89 15.56 -10.09 3.29
N THR A 90 14.94 -11.15 2.75
CA THR A 90 14.12 -12.06 3.57
C THR A 90 14.94 -13.06 4.37
N LEU A 91 16.20 -13.30 3.99
CA LEU A 91 17.07 -14.33 4.57
C LEU A 91 18.02 -13.78 5.63
N ASP A 92 18.29 -12.47 5.61
CA ASP A 92 19.23 -11.81 6.53
C ASP A 92 18.61 -10.55 7.14
N ASP A 93 18.50 -10.52 8.47
CA ASP A 93 17.87 -9.43 9.22
C ASP A 93 18.62 -8.10 9.12
N ARG A 94 19.94 -8.13 9.00
CA ARG A 94 20.75 -6.91 8.85
C ARG A 94 20.52 -6.32 7.47
N LEU A 95 20.57 -7.15 6.44
CA LEU A 95 20.25 -6.76 5.07
C LEU A 95 18.81 -6.23 4.98
N ARG A 96 17.86 -6.89 5.66
CA ARG A 96 16.46 -6.44 5.73
C ARG A 96 16.33 -5.03 6.28
N ARG A 97 17.03 -4.71 7.37
CA ARG A 97 17.01 -3.36 7.96
C ARG A 97 17.59 -2.32 7.00
N SER A 98 18.77 -2.58 6.44
CA SER A 98 19.39 -1.66 5.47
C SER A 98 18.54 -1.49 4.21
N TRP A 99 17.92 -2.55 3.72
CA TRP A 99 17.00 -2.51 2.60
C TRP A 99 15.78 -1.63 2.91
N MET A 100 15.14 -1.80 4.07
CA MET A 100 14.03 -0.94 4.51
C MET A 100 14.45 0.52 4.68
N GLU A 101 15.65 0.80 5.20
CA GLU A 101 16.20 2.15 5.31
C GLU A 101 16.37 2.80 3.93
N LEU A 102 16.92 2.06 2.96
CA LEU A 102 17.07 2.54 1.59
C LEU A 102 15.71 2.80 0.91
N MET A 103 14.69 1.98 1.20
CA MET A 103 13.32 2.19 0.71
C MET A 103 12.64 3.41 1.33
N ARG A 104 12.90 3.71 2.60
CA ARG A 104 12.47 4.97 3.23
C ARG A 104 13.15 6.18 2.60
N ALA A 105 14.46 6.09 2.36
CA ALA A 105 15.20 7.15 1.68
C ALA A 105 14.74 7.35 0.22
N ALA A 106 14.35 6.27 -0.46
CA ALA A 106 13.73 6.35 -1.78
C ALA A 106 12.36 7.05 -1.74
N ASP A 107 11.53 6.77 -0.72
CA ASP A 107 10.27 7.49 -0.53
C ASP A 107 10.49 8.98 -0.32
N GLN A 108 11.41 9.37 0.57
CA GLN A 108 11.70 10.77 0.87
C GLN A 108 12.11 11.54 -0.40
N ARG A 109 13.07 11.02 -1.17
CA ARG A 109 13.52 11.66 -2.42
C ARG A 109 12.41 11.80 -3.45
N ALA A 110 11.61 10.75 -3.64
CA ALA A 110 10.49 10.78 -4.57
C ALA A 110 9.42 11.78 -4.11
N ARG A 111 9.09 11.80 -2.81
CA ARG A 111 8.13 12.72 -2.21
C ARG A 111 8.55 14.18 -2.39
N GLU A 112 9.82 14.49 -2.13
CA GLU A 112 10.35 15.83 -2.30
C GLU A 112 10.22 16.31 -3.75
N ALA A 113 10.51 15.43 -4.73
CA ALA A 113 10.32 15.75 -6.14
C ALA A 113 8.84 15.95 -6.50
N GLU A 114 7.96 15.09 -6.02
CA GLU A 114 6.52 15.18 -6.23
C GLU A 114 5.93 16.47 -5.64
N LEU A 115 6.30 16.83 -4.41
CA LEU A 115 5.84 18.06 -3.75
C LEU A 115 6.32 19.31 -4.48
N ARG A 116 7.60 19.36 -4.89
CA ARG A 116 8.11 20.48 -5.71
C ARG A 116 7.34 20.63 -7.03
N ASN A 117 7.00 19.52 -7.67
CA ASN A 117 6.24 19.54 -8.92
C ASN A 117 4.78 19.95 -8.70
N LEU A 118 4.18 19.60 -7.55
CA LEU A 118 2.86 20.09 -7.16
C LEU A 118 2.87 21.61 -7.00
N ASP A 119 3.84 22.16 -6.28
CA ASP A 119 3.96 23.59 -6.06
C ASP A 119 4.16 24.34 -7.39
N ALA A 120 5.01 23.82 -8.27
CA ALA A 120 5.24 24.39 -9.60
C ALA A 120 3.98 24.34 -10.49
N GLY A 121 3.18 23.26 -10.40
CA GLY A 121 1.90 23.14 -11.10
C GLY A 121 0.85 24.12 -10.59
N ASN A 122 0.80 24.32 -9.27
CA ASN A 122 -0.09 25.29 -8.62
C ASN A 122 0.32 26.75 -8.89
N ALA A 123 1.61 27.00 -9.14
CA ALA A 123 2.16 28.32 -9.43
C ALA A 123 2.04 28.73 -10.91
N GLN A 124 1.46 27.90 -11.79
CA GLN A 124 1.20 28.33 -13.16
C GLN A 124 0.25 29.54 -13.14
N PRO A 125 0.69 30.71 -13.66
CA PRO A 125 -0.18 31.87 -13.71
C PRO A 125 -1.33 31.56 -14.66
N GLU A 126 -2.53 31.97 -14.26
CA GLU A 126 -3.69 32.17 -15.11
C GLU A 126 -3.25 32.69 -16.48
N VAL A 127 -3.16 31.78 -17.45
CA VAL A 127 -2.90 32.16 -18.84
C VAL A 127 -4.17 32.87 -19.27
N ALA A 128 -4.10 34.20 -19.28
CA ALA A 128 -5.09 35.09 -19.85
C ALA A 128 -5.60 34.50 -21.18
N GLN A 129 -6.90 34.21 -21.21
CA GLN A 129 -7.68 34.05 -22.42
C GLN A 129 -8.67 35.20 -22.49
#